data_AF-A0A4P5V918-F1
#
_entry.id   AF-A0A4P5V918-F1
#
_cell.length_a   1.000
_cell.length_b   1.000
_cell.length_c   1.000
_cell.angle_alpha   90.00
_cell.angle_beta   90.00
_cell.angle_gamma   90.00
#
_symmetry.space_group_name_H-M   'P 1'
#
loop_
_entity.id
_entity.type
_entity.pdbx_description
1 polymer ?
#
loop_
_entity_poly.entity_id
_entity_poly.type
_entity_poly.pdbx_seq_one_letter_code
_entity_poly.pdbx_strand_id
1 'polypeptide(L)'
;MRDPLNRRRRPLSFVIRGAGAVPLTTAALQPRWDRINSAEAIGRARRIYYAFLEQSASAAEPLGIVMPAESSGGRVVYELPVLLPEEQFIPMELVRGRSGRNRPSRSPYRS
;
A
#
# COMPACT_ATOMS: atom_id res chain seq x y z
N MET A 1 -13.31 15.86 60.61
CA MET A 1 -12.69 16.52 59.44
C MET A 1 -11.92 15.44 58.66
N ARG A 2 -12.49 14.93 57.56
CA ARG A 2 -11.82 14.01 56.61
C ARG A 2 -12.25 14.43 55.20
N ASP A 3 -11.27 14.75 54.38
CA ASP A 3 -11.39 15.27 53.02
C ASP A 3 -11.56 14.09 52.02
N PRO A 4 -12.64 14.01 51.21
CA PRO A 4 -12.84 12.90 50.29
C PRO A 4 -12.59 13.30 48.83
N LEU A 5 -11.44 13.89 48.51
CA LEU A 5 -10.98 14.09 47.13
C LEU A 5 -9.77 13.19 46.81
N ASN A 6 -10.00 11.88 46.68
CA ASN A 6 -9.01 11.03 46.02
C ASN A 6 -9.63 9.84 45.28
N ARG A 7 -10.57 10.11 44.36
CA ARG A 7 -10.90 9.14 43.30
C ARG A 7 -9.79 9.20 42.26
N ARG A 8 -8.77 8.35 42.44
CA ARG A 8 -7.74 8.08 41.44
C ARG A 8 -8.40 7.62 40.14
N ARG A 9 -8.59 8.55 39.19
CA ARG A 9 -8.94 8.23 37.81
C ARG A 9 -7.74 7.51 37.21
N ARG A 10 -7.82 6.17 37.06
CA ARG A 10 -6.84 5.43 36.26
C ARG A 10 -6.96 5.94 34.81
N PRO A 11 -5.88 6.42 34.18
CA PRO A 11 -5.93 6.73 32.75
C PRO A 11 -6.24 5.44 31.98
N LEU A 12 -7.14 5.52 31.01
CA LEU A 12 -7.40 4.45 30.05
C LEU A 12 -6.16 4.30 29.16
N SER A 13 -5.22 3.43 29.54
CA SER A 13 -4.07 3.08 28.71
C SER A 13 -4.40 1.84 27.89
N PHE A 14 -4.37 1.95 26.56
CA PHE A 14 -4.35 0.79 25.67
C PHE A 14 -2.95 0.64 25.07
N VAL A 15 -2.50 -0.60 24.89
CA VAL A 15 -1.19 -0.91 24.31
C VAL A 15 -1.37 -1.05 22.80
N ILE A 16 -0.76 -0.16 22.02
CA ILE A 16 -0.65 -0.32 20.57
C ILE A 16 0.55 -1.22 20.29
N ARG A 17 0.31 -2.54 20.20
CA ARG A 17 1.34 -3.49 19.75
C ARG A 17 1.65 -3.18 18.28
N GLY A 18 2.90 -2.86 17.97
CA GLY A 18 3.35 -2.58 16.60
C GLY A 18 3.63 -1.10 16.29
N ALA A 19 3.38 -0.17 17.21
CA ALA A 19 3.84 1.23 17.11
C ALA A 19 5.35 1.38 17.43
N GLY A 20 6.12 0.29 17.38
CA GLY A 20 7.57 0.36 17.40
C GLY A 20 8.01 0.90 16.05
N ALA A 21 8.61 2.08 16.05
CA ALA A 21 9.15 2.80 14.91
C ALA A 21 9.84 1.89 13.90
N VAL A 22 9.08 1.31 12.98
CA VAL A 22 9.62 0.95 11.68
C VAL A 22 9.81 2.30 11.02
N PRO A 23 11.04 2.71 10.68
CA PRO A 23 11.24 3.91 9.90
C PRO A 23 10.25 3.85 8.73
N LEU A 24 9.49 4.93 8.48
CA LEU A 24 8.70 5.15 7.27
C LEU A 24 9.66 5.24 6.07
N THR A 25 10.40 4.16 5.86
CA THR A 25 11.30 3.90 4.76
C THR A 25 10.49 3.12 3.77
N THR A 26 10.78 3.31 2.49
CA THR A 26 10.22 2.54 1.38
C THR A 26 10.33 1.03 1.57
N ALA A 27 11.27 0.55 2.40
CA ALA A 27 11.40 -0.86 2.78
C ALA A 27 10.23 -1.38 3.64
N ALA A 28 9.65 -0.56 4.52
CA ALA A 28 8.50 -0.93 5.36
C ALA A 28 7.20 -1.10 4.55
N LEU A 29 7.18 -0.56 3.33
CA LEU A 29 6.04 -0.55 2.42
C LEU A 29 6.22 -1.53 1.25
N GLN A 30 7.31 -2.30 1.27
CA GLN A 30 7.48 -3.43 0.36
C GLN A 30 6.34 -4.42 0.65
N PRO A 31 5.59 -4.85 -0.38
CA PRO A 31 4.64 -5.94 -0.20
C PRO A 31 5.34 -7.17 0.36
N ARG A 32 4.67 -7.85 1.28
CA ARG A 32 5.15 -9.11 1.86
C ARG A 32 4.98 -10.24 0.86
N TRP A 33 5.80 -10.25 -0.18
CA TRP A 33 5.76 -11.23 -1.27
C TRP A 33 5.90 -12.67 -0.78
N ASP A 34 6.51 -12.88 0.39
CA ASP A 34 6.57 -14.17 1.08
C ASP A 34 5.19 -14.71 1.50
N ARG A 35 4.17 -13.84 1.60
CA ARG A 35 2.84 -14.19 2.12
C ARG A 35 1.71 -14.06 1.11
N ILE A 36 2.00 -13.54 -0.08
CA ILE A 36 0.97 -13.13 -1.05
C ILE A 36 1.33 -13.58 -2.46
N ASN A 37 0.31 -13.86 -3.27
CA ASN A 37 0.50 -14.07 -4.69
C ASN A 37 0.76 -12.72 -5.39
N SER A 38 1.99 -12.52 -5.86
CA SER A 38 2.41 -11.25 -6.47
C SER A 38 1.66 -10.93 -7.76
N ALA A 39 1.35 -11.94 -8.58
CA ALA A 39 0.63 -11.75 -9.83
C ALA A 39 -0.81 -11.30 -9.58
N GLU A 40 -1.48 -11.90 -8.60
CA GLU A 40 -2.84 -11.50 -8.22
C GLU A 40 -2.88 -10.11 -7.60
N ALA A 41 -1.94 -9.81 -6.69
CA ALA A 41 -1.84 -8.50 -6.06
C ALA A 41 -1.62 -7.38 -7.10
N ILE A 42 -0.65 -7.55 -8.01
CA ILE A 42 -0.39 -6.58 -9.08
C ILE A 42 -1.59 -6.47 -10.03
N GLY A 43 -2.22 -7.59 -10.38
CA GLY A 43 -3.42 -7.61 -11.21
C GLY A 43 -4.57 -6.83 -10.60
N ARG A 44 -4.81 -6.99 -9.29
CA ARG A 44 -5.83 -6.25 -8.56
C ARG A 44 -5.50 -4.75 -8.46
N ALA A 45 -4.25 -4.40 -8.17
CA ALA A 45 -3.83 -3.00 -8.15
C ALA A 45 -4.06 -2.32 -9.50
N ARG A 46 -3.78 -2.99 -10.62
CA ARG A 46 -4.07 -2.49 -11.97
C ARG A 46 -5.55 -2.20 -12.19
N ARG A 47 -6.45 -3.08 -11.74
CA ARG A 47 -7.89 -2.84 -11.86
C ARG A 47 -8.32 -1.58 -11.13
N ILE A 48 -7.83 -1.38 -9.90
CA ILE A 48 -8.10 -0.17 -9.11
C ILE A 48 -7.53 1.07 -9.82
N TYR A 49 -6.31 0.98 -10.34
CA TYR A 49 -5.67 2.08 -11.07
C TYR A 49 -6.47 2.50 -12.31
N TYR A 50 -6.87 1.55 -13.14
CA TYR A 50 -7.59 1.86 -14.38
C TYR A 50 -9.00 2.37 -14.10
N ALA A 51 -9.70 1.80 -13.12
CA ALA A 51 -10.99 2.35 -12.67
C ALA A 51 -10.84 3.80 -12.17
N PHE A 52 -9.73 4.12 -11.48
CA PHE A 52 -9.42 5.48 -11.07
C PHE A 52 -9.18 6.41 -12.28
N LEU A 53 -8.42 5.97 -13.29
CA LEU A 53 -8.17 6.75 -14.50
C LEU A 53 -9.44 7.06 -15.28
N GLU A 54 -10.38 6.12 -15.36
CA GLU A 54 -11.67 6.34 -16.02
C GLU A 54 -12.51 7.43 -15.33
N GLN A 55 -12.32 7.63 -14.03
CA GLN A 55 -13.11 8.54 -13.20
C GLN A 55 -12.43 9.88 -12.94
N SER A 56 -11.13 10.02 -13.25
CA SER A 56 -10.31 11.13 -12.75
C SER A 56 -9.48 11.77 -13.86
N ALA A 57 -9.68 13.07 -14.09
CA ALA A 57 -8.82 13.91 -14.93
C ALA A 57 -7.62 14.48 -14.14
N SER A 58 -6.98 13.67 -13.29
CA SER A 58 -5.91 14.16 -12.40
C SER A 58 -4.58 14.30 -13.14
N ALA A 59 -3.90 15.45 -12.94
CA ALA A 59 -2.56 15.70 -13.45
C ALA A 59 -1.45 15.19 -12.53
N ALA A 60 -1.76 14.85 -11.27
CA ALA A 60 -0.76 14.42 -10.30
C ALA A 60 -0.44 12.93 -10.45
N GLU A 61 0.84 12.62 -10.42
CA GLU A 61 1.37 11.25 -10.47
C GLU A 61 1.13 10.54 -9.13
N PRO A 62 0.40 9.42 -9.08
CA PRO A 62 0.19 8.70 -7.83
C PRO A 62 1.43 7.92 -7.41
N LEU A 63 1.67 7.84 -6.09
CA LEU A 63 2.76 7.07 -5.49
C LEU A 63 2.50 5.56 -5.58
N GLY A 64 1.24 5.13 -5.43
CA GLY A 64 0.90 3.72 -5.45
C GLY A 64 -0.55 3.45 -5.08
N ILE A 65 -0.82 2.20 -4.72
CA ILE A 65 -2.16 1.72 -4.38
C ILE A 65 -2.11 0.96 -3.06
N VAL A 66 -3.01 1.30 -2.14
CA VAL A 66 -3.23 0.52 -0.92
C VAL A 66 -4.41 -0.42 -1.14
N MET A 67 -4.19 -1.70 -0.86
CA MET A 67 -5.19 -2.76 -0.98
C MET A 67 -5.36 -3.49 0.36
N PRO A 68 -6.59 -3.57 0.90
CA PRO A 68 -6.89 -4.48 2.00
C PRO A 68 -6.90 -5.95 1.54
N ALA A 69 -6.53 -6.89 2.40
CA ALA A 69 -6.52 -8.33 2.08
C ALA A 69 -7.88 -8.86 1.58
N GLU A 70 -8.98 -8.55 2.28
CA GLU A 70 -10.28 -9.22 2.12
C GLU A 70 -11.27 -8.53 1.16
N SER A 71 -11.01 -7.29 0.76
CA SER A 71 -11.90 -6.57 -0.18
C SER A 71 -11.39 -6.71 -1.61
N SER A 72 -12.20 -6.39 -2.62
CA SER A 72 -11.72 -6.27 -4.01
C SER A 72 -11.26 -4.85 -4.35
N GLY A 73 -11.68 -3.86 -3.56
CA GLY A 73 -11.37 -2.44 -3.76
C GLY A 73 -10.00 -2.02 -3.22
N GLY A 74 -9.71 -0.73 -3.28
CA GLY A 74 -8.51 -0.13 -2.72
C GLY A 74 -8.47 1.35 -3.02
N ARG A 75 -7.39 2.01 -2.61
CA ARG A 75 -7.24 3.46 -2.77
C ARG A 75 -5.92 3.81 -3.45
N VAL A 76 -5.99 4.79 -4.33
CA VAL A 76 -4.83 5.44 -4.92
C VAL A 76 -4.25 6.41 -3.90
N VAL A 77 -2.93 6.42 -3.74
CA VAL A 77 -2.24 7.30 -2.78
C VAL A 77 -1.19 8.14 -3.47
N TYR A 78 -1.03 9.38 -2.99
CA TYR A 78 -0.09 10.38 -3.52
C TYR A 78 1.08 10.65 -2.57
N GLU A 79 0.99 10.12 -1.35
CA GLU A 79 1.98 10.23 -0.30
C GLU A 79 2.15 8.87 0.39
N LEU A 80 3.16 8.79 1.25
CA LEU A 80 3.53 7.57 1.93
C LEU A 80 2.43 7.12 2.93
N PRO A 81 1.74 5.99 2.69
CA PRO A 81 0.62 5.61 3.53
C PRO A 81 1.09 4.95 4.83
N VAL A 82 0.36 5.18 5.92
CA VAL A 82 0.36 4.28 7.07
C VAL A 82 -0.50 3.06 6.70
N LEU A 83 0.03 1.86 6.88
CA LEU A 83 -0.65 0.61 6.56
C LEU A 83 -1.19 -0.08 7.82
N LEU A 84 -2.42 -0.57 7.73
CA LEU A 84 -2.92 -1.59 8.65
C LEU A 84 -2.19 -2.93 8.44
N PRO A 85 -2.19 -3.83 9.44
CA PRO A 85 -1.49 -5.12 9.34
C PRO A 85 -1.94 -5.98 8.15
N GLU A 86 -3.18 -5.85 7.71
CA GLU A 86 -3.81 -6.57 6.60
C GLU A 86 -3.76 -5.80 5.28
N GLU A 87 -3.27 -4.55 5.29
CA GLU A 87 -3.12 -3.74 4.10
C GLU A 87 -1.78 -3.98 3.41
N GLN A 88 -1.79 -3.78 2.10
CA GLN A 88 -0.61 -3.86 1.26
C GLN A 88 -0.50 -2.63 0.39
N PHE A 89 0.69 -2.05 0.35
CA PHE A 89 1.01 -0.96 -0.57
C PHE A 89 1.70 -1.51 -1.82
N ILE A 90 1.10 -1.32 -2.99
CA ILE A 90 1.72 -1.65 -4.28
C ILE A 90 2.24 -0.36 -4.92
N PRO A 91 3.57 -0.20 -5.07
CA PRO A 91 4.17 0.95 -5.74
C PRO A 91 3.72 1.06 -7.20
N MET A 92 3.58 2.30 -7.69
CA MET A 92 3.08 2.57 -9.03
C MET A 92 3.96 1.95 -10.14
N GLU A 93 5.26 1.78 -9.89
CA GLU A 93 6.22 1.12 -10.78
C GLU A 93 5.84 -0.34 -11.06
N LEU A 94 5.25 -1.02 -10.08
CA LEU A 94 4.76 -2.39 -10.24
C LEU A 94 3.40 -2.42 -10.94
N VAL A 95 2.53 -1.45 -10.62
CA VAL A 95 1.19 -1.32 -11.21
C VAL A 95 1.30 -1.10 -12.73
N ARG A 96 2.11 -0.13 -13.16
CA ARG A 96 2.33 0.17 -14.59
C ARG A 96 3.10 -0.91 -15.32
N GLY A 97 3.78 -1.78 -14.57
CA GLY A 97 4.72 -2.75 -15.09
C GLY A 97 6.05 -2.09 -15.44
N ARG A 98 7.09 -2.93 -15.58
CA ARG A 98 8.41 -2.50 -16.04
C ARG A 98 8.32 -2.09 -17.52
N SER A 99 7.88 -0.87 -17.80
CA SER A 99 8.14 -0.22 -19.08
C SER A 99 9.64 0.06 -19.13
N GLY A 100 10.45 -0.91 -19.59
CA GLY A 100 11.91 -0.78 -19.48
C GLY A 100 12.78 -1.97 -19.84
N ARG A 101 12.25 -3.08 -20.35
CA ARG A 101 13.05 -3.96 -21.20
C ARG A 101 12.42 -3.90 -22.58
N ASN A 102 12.97 -3.05 -23.44
CA ASN A 102 12.97 -3.30 -24.88
C ASN A 102 13.26 -4.79 -25.05
N ARG A 103 12.22 -5.61 -25.23
CA ARG A 103 12.37 -6.86 -25.94
C ARG A 103 12.83 -6.40 -27.30
N PRO A 104 14.08 -6.67 -27.74
CA PRO A 104 14.32 -6.56 -29.17
C PRO A 104 13.23 -7.42 -29.79
N SER A 105 12.41 -6.80 -30.65
CA SER A 105 11.56 -7.55 -31.55
C SER A 105 12.44 -8.66 -32.11
N ARG A 106 12.04 -9.91 -31.95
CA ARG A 106 12.64 -10.98 -32.74
C ARG A 106 12.38 -10.57 -34.18
N SER A 107 13.35 -9.92 -34.81
CA SER A 107 13.36 -9.72 -36.25
C SER A 107 13.38 -11.12 -36.85
N PRO A 108 12.38 -11.51 -37.65
CA PRO A 108 12.30 -12.84 -38.22
C PRO A 108 13.19 -12.97 -39.47
N TYR A 109 14.42 -12.49 -39.41
CA TYR A 109 15.36 -12.62 -40.52
C TYR A 109 16.77 -12.90 -40.00
N ARG A 110 17.19 -14.16 -40.11
CA ARG A 110 18.58 -14.49 -40.40
C ARG A 110 18.66 -15.81 -41.18
N SER A 111 19.05 -15.64 -42.44
CA SER A 111 19.63 -16.59 -43.40
C SER A 111 18.75 -17.73 -43.90
#